data_AF-A0A7X2IRI3-F1
#
_entry.id   AF-A0A7X2IRI3-F1
#
_cell.length_a   1.000
_cell.length_b   1.000
_cell.length_c   1.000
_cell.angle_alpha   90.00
_cell.angle_beta   90.00
_cell.angle_gamma   90.00
#
_symmetry.space_group_name_H-M   'P 1'
#
loop_
_entity.id
_entity.type
_entity.pdbx_description
1 polymer ?
#
loop_
_entity_poly.entity_id
_entity_poly.type
_entity_poly.pdbx_seq_one_letter_code
_entity_poly.pdbx_strand_id
1 'polypeptide(L)'
;MVNPYHPPKASLAHAETPASTEQRAGFPFALLGRWIISLLIVAYGTVRLVELASAWEWLADRAIIDIASNPYIRLAADSCLVLTGLLLWRRSKFVFIPLLGHVAIFLWFVFGFGPVPHLPGSVFLMWAGQSAVAGFCAWLFVKERLR
;
A
#
# COMPACT_ATOMS: atom_id res chain seq x y z
N MET A 1 25.62 -34.47 -53.36
CA MET A 1 24.15 -34.55 -53.35
C MET A 1 23.71 -34.71 -51.91
N VAL A 2 23.05 -33.70 -51.33
CA VAL A 2 22.65 -33.66 -49.91
C VAL A 2 21.22 -34.19 -49.81
N ASN A 3 20.98 -35.16 -48.93
CA ASN A 3 19.65 -35.74 -48.72
C ASN A 3 18.70 -34.69 -48.08
N PRO A 4 17.57 -34.32 -48.74
CA PRO A 4 16.65 -33.30 -48.25
C PRO A 4 15.70 -33.77 -47.14
N TYR A 5 15.72 -35.06 -46.77
CA TYR A 5 14.81 -35.63 -45.77
C TYR A 5 15.52 -35.97 -44.46
N HIS A 6 16.24 -35.01 -43.87
CA HIS A 6 16.63 -35.16 -42.47
C HIS A 6 15.42 -34.89 -41.59
N PRO A 7 14.95 -35.85 -40.77
CA PRO A 7 13.94 -35.57 -39.77
C PRO A 7 14.49 -34.51 -38.81
N PRO A 8 13.67 -33.56 -38.35
CA PRO A 8 14.12 -32.59 -37.36
C PRO A 8 14.61 -33.38 -36.16
N LYS A 9 15.91 -33.27 -35.84
CA LYS A 9 16.40 -33.65 -34.53
C LYS A 9 15.63 -32.76 -33.56
N ALA A 10 14.59 -33.31 -32.95
CA ALA A 10 13.94 -32.68 -31.83
C ALA A 10 15.05 -32.41 -30.82
N SER A 11 15.46 -31.14 -30.76
CA SER A 11 16.42 -30.66 -29.81
C SER A 11 15.78 -30.85 -28.45
N LEU A 12 16.09 -31.98 -27.81
CA LEU A 12 15.80 -32.23 -26.39
C LEU A 12 16.66 -31.32 -25.50
N ALA A 13 17.31 -30.28 -26.04
CA ALA A 13 18.06 -29.27 -25.29
C ALA A 13 17.15 -28.19 -24.65
N HIS A 14 15.83 -28.40 -24.61
CA HIS A 14 14.90 -27.61 -23.77
C HIS A 14 14.34 -28.42 -22.60
N ALA A 15 14.82 -29.65 -22.39
CA ALA A 15 14.37 -30.51 -21.29
C ALA A 15 15.22 -30.37 -20.00
N GLU A 16 16.10 -29.37 -19.90
CA GLU A 16 16.96 -29.14 -18.73
C GLU A 16 16.94 -27.67 -18.29
N THR A 17 15.76 -27.09 -18.13
CA THR A 17 15.59 -26.20 -16.98
C THR A 17 15.04 -27.10 -15.88
N PRO A 18 15.81 -27.41 -14.82
CA PRO A 18 15.19 -28.05 -13.67
C PRO A 18 14.06 -27.13 -13.23
N ALA A 19 12.85 -27.66 -13.25
CA ALA A 19 11.73 -27.11 -12.51
C ALA A 19 12.01 -27.28 -11.02
N SER A 20 13.13 -26.74 -10.52
CA SER A 20 13.27 -26.36 -9.12
C SER A 20 12.58 -25.02 -8.94
N THR A 21 11.31 -24.94 -9.35
CA THR A 21 10.39 -24.06 -8.65
C THR A 21 10.27 -24.72 -7.29
N GLU A 22 11.20 -24.37 -6.39
CA GLU A 22 10.99 -24.54 -4.97
C GLU A 22 9.55 -24.13 -4.75
N GLN A 23 8.73 -25.12 -4.43
CA GLN A 23 7.37 -24.99 -3.98
C GLN A 23 7.48 -24.22 -2.67
N ARG A 24 7.70 -22.90 -2.77
CA ARG A 24 7.77 -21.98 -1.65
C ARG A 24 6.36 -21.84 -1.17
N ALA A 25 5.92 -22.87 -0.44
CA ALA A 25 4.93 -22.78 0.61
C ALA A 25 5.47 -21.77 1.63
N GLY A 26 5.53 -20.49 1.25
CA GLY A 26 5.98 -19.45 2.16
C GLY A 26 4.89 -19.33 3.19
N PHE A 27 5.24 -19.75 4.40
CA PHE A 27 4.50 -19.80 5.66
C PHE A 27 3.17 -19.00 5.72
N PRO A 28 2.12 -19.54 6.38
CA PRO A 28 0.80 -18.91 6.47
C PRO A 28 0.80 -17.53 7.12
N PHE A 29 1.87 -17.15 7.84
CA PHE A 29 2.03 -15.84 8.47
C PHE A 29 1.91 -14.67 7.51
N ALA A 30 2.36 -14.79 6.26
CA ALA A 30 2.21 -13.70 5.29
C ALA A 30 0.76 -13.51 4.83
N LEU A 31 0.00 -14.61 4.75
CA LEU A 31 -1.42 -14.53 4.45
C LEU A 31 -2.13 -13.88 5.64
N LEU A 32 -1.97 -14.45 6.85
CA LEU A 32 -2.59 -13.97 8.07
C LEU A 32 -2.21 -12.50 8.37
N GLY A 33 -0.93 -12.16 8.29
CA GLY A 33 -0.42 -10.81 8.48
C GLY A 33 -1.02 -9.82 7.49
N ARG A 34 -1.16 -10.21 6.22
CA ARG A 34 -1.86 -9.38 5.21
C ARG A 34 -3.31 -9.16 5.58
N TRP A 35 -4.05 -10.19 6.01
CA TRP A 35 -5.44 -10.06 6.43
C TRP A 35 -5.58 -9.15 7.64
N ILE A 36 -4.74 -9.35 8.67
CA ILE A 36 -4.72 -8.54 9.88
C ILE A 36 -4.40 -7.08 9.56
N ILE A 37 -3.31 -6.82 8.82
CA ILE A 37 -2.90 -5.46 8.45
C ILE A 37 -3.97 -4.78 7.58
N SER A 38 -4.55 -5.50 6.62
CA SER A 38 -5.64 -4.97 5.78
C SER A 38 -6.85 -4.59 6.64
N LEU A 39 -7.27 -5.47 7.56
CA LEU A 39 -8.40 -5.23 8.45
C LEU A 39 -8.13 -4.03 9.37
N LEU A 40 -6.93 -3.93 9.95
CA LEU A 40 -6.53 -2.81 10.79
C LEU A 40 -6.55 -1.48 10.03
N ILE A 41 -6.01 -1.46 8.81
CA ILE A 41 -6.01 -0.25 7.97
C ILE A 41 -7.43 0.16 7.57
N VAL A 42 -8.28 -0.80 7.17
CA VAL A 42 -9.67 -0.51 6.79
C VAL A 42 -10.46 -0.03 8.01
N ALA A 43 -10.35 -0.71 9.15
CA ALA A 43 -11.03 -0.32 10.38
C ALA A 43 -10.59 1.08 10.83
N TYR A 44 -9.28 1.34 10.87
CA TYR A 44 -8.74 2.64 11.24
C TYR A 44 -9.21 3.74 10.28
N GLY A 45 -9.09 3.53 8.96
CA GLY A 45 -9.58 4.49 7.95
C GLY A 45 -11.08 4.74 8.04
N THR A 46 -11.88 3.72 8.35
CA THR A 46 -13.35 3.85 8.49
C THR A 46 -13.71 4.66 9.73
N VAL A 47 -13.08 4.37 10.88
CA VAL A 47 -13.27 5.17 12.12
C VAL A 47 -12.92 6.63 11.86
N ARG A 48 -11.79 6.89 11.19
CA ARG A 48 -11.37 8.24 10.80
C ARG A 48 -12.36 8.95 9.88
N LEU A 49 -12.95 8.25 8.92
CA LEU A 49 -14.00 8.79 8.06
C LEU A 49 -15.29 9.11 8.85
N VAL A 50 -15.65 8.29 9.84
CA VAL A 50 -16.79 8.56 10.73
C VAL A 50 -16.51 9.78 11.61
N GLU A 51 -15.31 9.91 12.17
CA GLU A 51 -14.87 11.10 12.91
C GLU A 51 -14.89 12.36 12.03
N LEU A 52 -14.45 12.24 10.77
CA LEU A 52 -14.49 13.33 9.80
C LEU A 52 -15.93 13.73 9.48
N ALA A 53 -16.82 12.76 9.30
CA ALA A 53 -18.22 13.01 9.02
C ALA A 53 -18.92 13.72 10.20
N SER A 54 -18.62 13.32 11.44
CA SER A 54 -19.21 13.97 12.63
C SER A 54 -18.64 15.38 12.89
N ALA A 55 -17.41 15.65 12.46
CA ALA A 55 -16.76 16.95 12.60
C ALA A 55 -16.83 17.82 11.33
N TRP A 56 -17.59 17.42 10.31
CA TRP A 56 -17.51 18.01 8.98
C TRP A 56 -17.80 19.51 8.96
N GLU A 57 -18.92 19.92 9.54
CA GLU A 57 -19.35 21.34 9.56
C GLU A 57 -18.33 22.22 10.29
N TRP A 58 -17.88 21.77 11.47
CA TRP A 58 -16.88 22.48 12.26
C TRP A 58 -15.54 22.62 11.52
N LEU A 59 -15.11 21.59 10.78
CA LEU A 59 -13.90 21.66 9.96
C LEU A 59 -14.08 22.57 8.74
N ALA A 60 -15.24 22.52 8.09
CA ALA A 60 -15.55 23.37 6.94
C ALA A 60 -15.51 24.86 7.31
N ASP A 61 -16.06 25.23 8.47
CA ASP A 61 -16.00 26.60 8.97
C ASP A 61 -14.57 27.04 9.29
N ARG A 62 -13.77 26.16 9.92
CA ARG A 62 -12.36 26.45 10.21
C ARG A 62 -11.48 26.53 8.97
N ALA A 63 -11.83 25.82 7.90
CA ALA A 63 -11.06 25.79 6.66
C ALA A 63 -10.91 27.17 6.00
N ILE A 64 -11.79 28.13 6.33
CA ILE A 64 -11.72 29.52 5.88
C ILE A 64 -10.49 30.23 6.46
N ILE A 65 -10.12 29.90 7.70
CA ILE A 65 -9.04 30.54 8.45
C ILE A 65 -7.75 29.73 8.32
N ASP A 66 -7.86 28.41 8.33
CA ASP A 66 -6.75 27.47 8.28
C ASP A 66 -7.02 26.35 7.27
N ILE A 67 -6.30 26.39 6.15
CA ILE A 67 -6.44 25.38 5.09
C ILE A 67 -6.00 23.97 5.53
N ALA A 68 -5.26 23.82 6.65
CA ALA A 68 -4.96 22.51 7.25
C ALA A 68 -6.21 21.84 7.84
N SER A 69 -7.21 22.65 8.17
CA SER A 69 -8.51 22.19 8.69
C SER A 69 -9.49 21.82 7.56
N ASN A 70 -9.08 21.91 6.29
CA ASN A 70 -9.94 21.59 5.15
C ASN A 70 -10.41 20.11 5.17
N PRO A 71 -11.73 19.85 5.30
CA PRO A 71 -12.26 18.49 5.42
C PRO A 71 -12.05 17.65 4.16
N TYR A 72 -11.93 18.26 2.97
CA TYR A 72 -11.67 17.53 1.73
C TYR A 72 -10.27 16.92 1.68
N ILE A 73 -9.27 17.59 2.27
CA ILE A 73 -7.90 17.07 2.35
C ILE A 73 -7.85 15.85 3.27
N ARG A 74 -8.54 15.94 4.41
CA ARG A 74 -8.70 14.81 5.35
C ARG A 74 -9.47 13.66 4.72
N LEU A 75 -10.55 13.94 4.01
CA LEU A 75 -11.33 12.96 3.27
C LEU A 75 -10.46 12.18 2.27
N ALA A 76 -9.64 12.90 1.49
CA ALA A 76 -8.73 12.29 0.53
C ALA A 76 -7.71 11.39 1.23
N ALA A 77 -7.08 11.88 2.32
CA ALA A 77 -6.10 11.11 3.08
C ALA A 77 -6.70 9.82 3.67
N ASP A 78 -7.85 9.92 4.34
CA ASP A 78 -8.50 8.78 5.00
C ASP A 78 -9.10 7.80 3.97
N SER A 79 -9.59 8.30 2.82
CA SER A 79 -10.02 7.46 1.69
C SER A 79 -8.86 6.67 1.09
N CYS A 80 -7.68 7.28 0.96
CA CYS A 80 -6.47 6.59 0.52
C CYS A 80 -6.08 5.45 1.47
N LEU A 81 -6.24 5.61 2.80
CA LEU A 81 -6.01 4.52 3.75
C LEU A 81 -6.98 3.36 3.52
N VAL A 82 -8.29 3.64 3.44
CA VAL A 82 -9.30 2.60 3.20
C VAL A 82 -9.02 1.87 1.90
N LEU A 83 -8.75 2.60 0.81
CA LEU A 83 -8.39 2.01 -0.49
C LEU A 83 -7.12 1.16 -0.41
N THR A 84 -6.11 1.60 0.34
CA THR A 84 -4.88 0.81 0.57
C THR A 84 -5.21 -0.53 1.23
N GLY A 85 -6.01 -0.52 2.31
CA GLY A 85 -6.42 -1.74 2.99
C GLY A 85 -7.25 -2.67 2.11
N LEU A 86 -8.19 -2.13 1.32
CA LEU A 86 -9.00 -2.90 0.38
C LEU A 86 -8.16 -3.50 -0.77
N LEU A 87 -7.21 -2.75 -1.32
CA LEU A 87 -6.33 -3.26 -2.38
C LEU A 87 -5.36 -4.31 -1.84
N LEU A 88 -4.84 -4.13 -0.63
CA LEU A 88 -4.02 -5.13 0.06
C LEU A 88 -4.80 -6.43 0.29
N TRP A 89 -6.07 -6.32 0.68
CA TRP A 89 -7.00 -7.45 0.81
C TRP A 89 -7.24 -8.16 -0.53
N ARG A 90 -7.43 -7.39 -1.61
CA ARG A 90 -7.61 -7.93 -2.97
C ARG A 90 -6.32 -8.43 -3.62
N ARG A 91 -5.18 -8.31 -2.94
CA ARG A 91 -3.83 -8.62 -3.48
C ARG A 91 -3.49 -7.77 -4.69
N SER A 92 -3.95 -6.53 -4.79
CA SER A 92 -3.68 -5.72 -5.97
C SER A 92 -2.31 -5.03 -5.91
N LYS A 93 -1.55 -5.07 -7.00
CA LYS A 93 -0.31 -4.28 -7.18
C LYS A 93 -0.57 -2.77 -7.15
N PHE A 94 -1.80 -2.34 -7.40
CA PHE A 94 -2.18 -0.94 -7.35
C PHE A 94 -2.27 -0.39 -5.92
N VAL A 95 -2.02 -1.20 -4.88
CA VAL A 95 -1.95 -0.78 -3.47
C VAL A 95 -0.98 0.40 -3.25
N PHE A 96 0.07 0.50 -4.07
CA PHE A 96 1.04 1.59 -3.97
C PHE A 96 0.48 2.95 -4.40
N ILE A 97 -0.55 3.00 -5.25
CA ILE A 97 -1.13 4.27 -5.71
C ILE A 97 -1.78 5.02 -4.54
N PRO A 98 -2.79 4.47 -3.83
CA PRO A 98 -3.37 5.17 -2.69
C PRO A 98 -2.39 5.29 -1.52
N LEU A 99 -1.45 4.35 -1.35
CA LEU A 99 -0.41 4.47 -0.33
C LEU A 99 0.48 5.69 -0.57
N LEU A 100 0.99 5.87 -1.79
CA LEU A 100 1.77 7.05 -2.17
C LEU A 100 0.95 8.33 -2.09
N GLY A 101 -0.33 8.28 -2.47
CA GLY A 101 -1.25 9.41 -2.30
C GLY A 101 -1.39 9.82 -0.83
N HIS A 102 -1.59 8.86 0.07
CA HIS A 102 -1.66 9.12 1.51
C HIS A 102 -0.35 9.72 2.05
N VAL A 103 0.80 9.16 1.66
CA VAL A 103 2.12 9.68 2.03
C VAL A 103 2.32 11.11 1.51
N ALA A 104 1.96 11.39 0.25
CA ALA A 104 2.09 12.71 -0.35
C ALA A 104 1.24 13.76 0.39
N ILE A 105 -0.01 13.44 0.74
CA ILE A 105 -0.88 14.33 1.52
C ILE A 105 -0.29 14.57 2.91
N PHE A 106 0.23 13.52 3.56
CA PHE A 106 0.86 13.64 4.86
C PHE A 106 2.14 14.50 4.82
N LEU A 107 3.02 14.31 3.83
CA LEU A 107 4.22 15.14 3.66
C LEU A 107 3.85 16.59 3.36
N TRP A 108 2.83 16.82 2.53
CA TRP A 108 2.31 18.15 2.29
C TRP A 108 1.80 18.81 3.59
N PHE A 109 1.13 18.05 4.46
CA PHE A 109 0.68 18.55 5.76
C PHE A 109 1.86 18.90 6.69
N VAL A 110 2.88 18.05 6.74
CA VAL A 110 4.07 18.26 7.61
C VAL A 110 4.94 19.43 7.13
N PHE A 111 5.17 19.56 5.82
CA PHE A 111 6.06 20.59 5.26
C PHE A 111 5.34 21.89 4.88
N GLY A 112 4.04 21.83 4.58
CA GLY A 112 3.25 22.96 4.09
C GLY A 112 2.76 23.93 5.17
N PHE A 113 2.69 23.51 6.44
CA PHE A 113 2.06 24.29 7.52
C PHE A 113 3.01 24.80 8.63
N GLY A 114 4.32 24.87 8.38
CA GLY A 114 5.24 25.68 9.18
C GLY A 114 6.26 24.91 10.05
N PRO A 115 7.23 25.63 10.64
CA PRO A 115 8.49 25.07 11.09
C PRO A 115 8.28 24.15 12.28
N VAL A 116 9.01 23.04 12.23
CA VAL A 116 8.86 21.91 13.14
C VAL A 116 10.05 21.88 14.09
N PRO A 117 10.12 22.73 15.14
CA PRO A 117 11.17 22.56 16.13
C PRO A 117 10.90 21.30 16.99
N HIS A 118 9.65 20.86 17.10
CA HIS A 118 9.27 19.65 17.82
C HIS A 118 8.15 18.91 17.08
N LEU A 119 8.49 17.90 16.26
CA LEU A 119 7.48 16.93 15.82
C LEU A 119 6.90 16.28 17.09
N PRO A 120 5.60 16.41 17.34
CA PRO A 120 4.98 15.65 18.41
C PRO A 120 5.29 14.17 18.23
N GLY A 121 5.53 13.43 19.31
CA GLY A 121 5.82 11.99 19.23
C GLY A 121 4.76 11.18 18.46
N SER A 122 3.53 11.69 18.41
CA SER A 122 2.45 11.13 17.58
C SER A 122 2.75 11.17 16.08
N VAL A 123 3.39 12.23 15.58
CA VAL A 123 3.78 12.34 14.16
C VAL A 123 4.87 11.33 13.82
N PHE A 124 5.83 11.12 14.73
CA PHE A 124 6.85 10.08 14.58
C PHE A 124 6.23 8.67 14.57
N LEU A 125 5.30 8.37 15.47
CA LEU A 125 4.59 7.09 15.50
C LEU A 125 3.76 6.85 14.23
N MET A 126 3.10 7.89 13.70
CA MET A 126 2.41 7.81 12.40
C MET A 126 3.39 7.49 11.26
N TRP A 127 4.56 8.14 11.24
CA TRP A 127 5.60 7.90 10.24
C TRP A 127 6.15 6.48 10.30
N ALA A 128 6.41 5.98 11.51
CA ALA A 128 6.87 4.61 11.75
C ALA A 128 5.81 3.59 11.30
N GLY A 129 4.53 3.85 11.60
CA GLY A 129 3.41 3.03 11.15
C GLY A 129 3.28 2.97 9.63
N GLN A 130 3.31 4.14 8.96
CA GLN A 130 3.26 4.22 7.50
C GLN A 130 4.46 3.52 6.84
N SER A 131 5.66 3.69 7.40
CA SER A 131 6.88 3.04 6.91
C SER A 131 6.81 1.53 7.05
N ALA A 132 6.26 1.03 8.17
CA ALA A 132 6.05 -0.40 8.37
C ALA A 132 5.04 -0.97 7.36
N VAL A 133 3.93 -0.27 7.10
CA VAL A 133 2.93 -0.67 6.09
C VAL A 133 3.54 -0.67 4.69
N ALA A 134 4.30 0.38 4.33
CA ALA A 134 4.98 0.48 3.04
C ALA A 134 6.02 -0.63 2.86
N GLY A 135 6.86 -0.89 3.88
CA GLY A 135 7.83 -1.98 3.89
C GLY A 135 7.17 -3.35 3.76
N PHE A 136 6.05 -3.56 4.43
CA PHE A 136 5.27 -4.80 4.31
C PHE A 136 4.68 -4.96 2.90
N CYS A 137 4.13 -3.90 2.29
CA CYS A 137 3.63 -3.93 0.91
C CYS A 137 4.76 -4.21 -0.09
N ALA A 138 5.92 -3.56 0.06
CA ALA A 138 7.10 -3.80 -0.77
C ALA A 138 7.59 -5.25 -0.65
N TRP A 139 7.63 -5.79 0.56
CA TRP A 139 7.97 -7.19 0.79
C TRP A 139 6.99 -8.15 0.11
N LEU A 140 5.68 -7.89 0.20
CA LEU A 140 4.67 -8.68 -0.52
C LEU A 140 4.80 -8.58 -2.04
N PHE A 141 5.17 -7.42 -2.57
CA PHE A 141 5.40 -7.21 -4.00
C PHE A 141 6.61 -8.02 -4.49
N VAL A 142 7.76 -7.94 -3.81
CA VAL A 142 8.97 -8.70 -4.14
C VAL A 142 8.74 -10.22 -4.06
N LYS A 143 7.82 -10.66 -3.20
CA LYS A 143 7.41 -12.07 -3.09
C LYS A 143 6.31 -12.48 -4.08
N GLU A 144 5.95 -11.63 -5.04
CA GLU A 144 4.89 -11.86 -6.04
C GLU A 144 3.53 -12.22 -5.42
N ARG A 145 3.27 -11.72 -4.20
CA ARG A 145 2.02 -11.96 -3.46
C ARG A 145 0.96 -10.88 -3.72
N LEU A 146 1.33 -9.86 -4.50
CA LEU A 146 0.44 -8.85 -5.09
C LEU A 146 0.37 -9.07 -6.61
N ARG A 147 -0.81 -8.91 -7.20
CA ARG A 147 -1.19 -9.20 -8.59
C ARG A 147 -1.67 -7.93 -9.29
#